data_AF-A0A6M0CES6-F1
#
_entry.id   AF-A0A6M0CES6-F1
#
_cell.length_a   1.000
_cell.length_b   1.000
_cell.length_c   1.000
_cell.angle_alpha   90.00
_cell.angle_beta   90.00
_cell.angle_gamma   90.00
#
_symmetry.space_group_name_H-M   'P 1'
#
loop_
_entity.id
_entity.type
_entity.pdbx_description
1 polymer ?
#
loop_
_entity_poly.entity_id
_entity_poly.type
_entity_poly.pdbx_seq_one_letter_code
_entity_poly.pdbx_strand_id
1 'polypeptide(L)'
;IDAAYANSADCKTALLRKAWADACRRFTSPQKAWMIGDTEADILAGQSQNIGTVALTCGIRSHAYLSQYGPDHICEDLVSVTHSLVSGAQITTALR
;
A
#
# COMPACT_ATOMS: atom_id res chain seq x y z
N ILE A 1 -14.62 13.94 5.64
CA ILE A 1 -13.19 13.56 5.61
C ILE A 1 -12.44 14.78 6.14
N ASP A 2 -11.61 14.59 7.17
CA ASP A 2 -10.89 15.70 7.82
C ASP A 2 -9.79 16.25 6.91
N ALA A 3 -9.58 17.57 6.90
CA ALA A 3 -8.67 18.23 5.95
C ALA A 3 -7.21 17.77 6.13
N ALA A 4 -6.82 17.41 7.35
CA ALA A 4 -5.50 16.85 7.64
C ALA A 4 -5.27 15.50 6.93
N TYR A 5 -6.29 14.63 6.87
CA TYR A 5 -6.17 13.33 6.21
C TYR A 5 -6.07 13.45 4.69
N ALA A 6 -6.89 14.31 4.10
CA ALA A 6 -6.82 14.61 2.67
C ALA A 6 -5.42 15.13 2.30
N ASN A 7 -4.89 16.06 3.10
CA ASN A 7 -3.55 16.61 2.89
C ASN A 7 -2.46 15.53 2.97
N SER A 8 -2.56 14.57 3.90
CA SER A 8 -1.62 13.45 3.98
C SER A 8 -1.70 12.52 2.78
N ALA A 9 -2.90 12.19 2.30
CA ALA A 9 -3.10 11.36 1.12
C ALA A 9 -2.58 12.04 -0.15
N ASP A 10 -2.82 13.34 -0.33
CA ASP A 10 -2.34 14.11 -1.48
C ASP A 10 -0.81 14.21 -1.49
N CYS A 11 -0.21 14.49 -0.33
CA CYS A 11 1.25 14.52 -0.19
C CYS A 11 1.87 13.16 -0.55
N LYS A 12 1.33 12.06 -0.02
CA LYS A 12 1.83 10.70 -0.33
C LYS A 12 1.62 10.36 -1.80
N THR A 13 0.49 10.73 -2.39
CA THR A 13 0.21 10.54 -3.82
C THR A 13 1.25 11.25 -4.69
N ALA A 14 1.60 12.48 -4.36
CA ALA A 14 2.63 13.22 -5.09
C ALA A 14 4.01 12.57 -4.99
N LEU A 15 4.40 12.07 -3.81
CA LEU A 15 5.66 11.35 -3.61
C LEU A 15 5.68 10.01 -4.34
N LEU A 16 4.59 9.23 -4.25
CA LEU A 16 4.47 7.94 -4.92
C LEU A 16 4.54 8.09 -6.44
N ARG A 17 3.85 9.09 -7.01
CA ARG A 17 3.94 9.38 -8.45
C ARG A 17 5.36 9.66 -8.90
N LYS A 18 6.15 10.40 -8.10
CA LYS A 18 7.57 10.65 -8.40
C LYS A 18 8.39 9.35 -8.35
N ALA A 19 8.23 8.57 -7.28
CA ALA A 19 8.92 7.29 -7.11
C ALA A 19 8.57 6.30 -8.24
N TRP A 20 7.30 6.26 -8.64
CA TRP A 20 6.81 5.42 -9.74
C TRP A 20 7.42 5.82 -11.09
N ALA A 21 7.47 7.11 -11.40
CA ALA A 21 8.12 7.60 -12.60
C ALA A 21 9.62 7.22 -12.65
N ASP A 22 10.32 7.27 -11.51
CA ASP A 22 11.70 6.80 -11.40
C ASP A 22 11.82 5.28 -11.57
N ALA A 23 10.91 4.50 -11.00
CA ALA A 23 10.88 3.04 -11.13
C ALA A 23 10.63 2.61 -12.58
N CYS A 24 9.66 3.20 -13.28
CA CYS A 24 9.38 2.92 -14.69
C CYS A 24 10.57 3.21 -15.62
N ARG A 25 11.46 4.14 -15.25
CA ARG A 25 12.72 4.39 -15.97
C ARG A 25 13.78 3.31 -15.70
N ARG A 26 13.74 2.68 -14.53
CA ARG A 26 14.78 1.75 -14.06
C ARG A 26 14.44 0.28 -14.29
N PHE A 27 13.16 -0.05 -14.37
CA PHE A 27 12.67 -1.43 -14.42
C PHE A 27 11.76 -1.64 -15.64
N THR A 28 11.96 -2.74 -16.35
CA THR A 28 11.25 -3.07 -17.60
C THR A 28 9.81 -3.56 -17.39
N SER A 29 9.45 -3.97 -16.17
CA SER A 29 8.09 -4.38 -15.82
C SER A 29 7.65 -3.77 -14.48
N PRO A 30 7.06 -2.57 -14.52
CA PRO A 30 6.56 -1.90 -13.32
C PRO A 30 5.33 -2.62 -12.71
N GLN A 31 4.67 -3.52 -13.43
CA GLN A 31 3.47 -4.27 -12.98
C GLN A 31 3.68 -5.16 -11.72
N LYS A 32 4.87 -5.16 -11.12
CA LYS A 32 5.19 -5.91 -9.89
C LYS A 32 5.40 -5.02 -8.66
N ALA A 33 5.07 -3.74 -8.72
CA ALA A 33 5.18 -2.87 -7.56
C ALA A 33 3.94 -2.91 -6.68
N TRP A 34 4.17 -2.70 -5.38
CA TRP A 34 3.16 -2.65 -4.35
C TRP A 34 3.36 -1.41 -3.49
N MET A 35 2.28 -0.73 -3.14
CA MET A 35 2.25 0.28 -2.10
C MET A 35 1.91 -0.42 -0.78
N ILE A 36 2.88 -0.48 0.13
CA ILE A 36 2.75 -1.16 1.42
C ILE A 36 2.81 -0.11 2.53
N GLY A 37 1.81 -0.05 3.40
CA GLY A 37 1.77 0.91 4.49
C GLY A 37 0.66 0.66 5.51
N ASP A 38 0.70 1.35 6.64
CA ASP A 38 -0.18 1.13 7.78
C ASP A 38 -1.28 2.21 7.93
N THR A 39 -1.37 3.14 6.98
CA THR A 39 -2.36 4.22 7.00
C THR A 39 -3.24 4.21 5.76
N GLU A 40 -4.43 4.80 5.90
CA GLU A 40 -5.34 5.06 4.80
C GLU A 40 -4.71 5.87 3.66
N ALA A 41 -3.77 6.77 3.99
CA ALA A 41 -3.09 7.60 3.00
C ALA A 41 -2.17 6.75 2.08
N ASP A 42 -1.65 5.62 2.57
CA ASP A 42 -0.87 4.68 1.74
C ASP A 42 -1.77 3.95 0.75
N ILE A 43 -2.93 3.48 1.23
CA ILE A 43 -3.94 2.78 0.41
C ILE A 43 -4.43 3.71 -0.70
N LEU A 44 -4.87 4.92 -0.35
CA LEU A 44 -5.39 5.90 -1.30
C LEU A 44 -4.32 6.34 -2.32
N ALA A 45 -3.06 6.51 -1.89
CA ALA A 45 -1.98 6.85 -2.81
C ALA A 45 -1.74 5.73 -3.83
N GLY A 46 -1.66 4.47 -3.39
CA GLY A 46 -1.48 3.31 -4.27
C GLY A 46 -2.61 3.18 -5.29
N GLN A 47 -3.86 3.24 -4.82
CA GLN A 47 -5.05 3.19 -5.67
C GLN A 47 -5.07 4.31 -6.71
N SER A 48 -4.69 5.55 -6.36
CA SER A 48 -4.65 6.68 -7.29
C SER A 48 -3.68 6.49 -8.48
N GLN A 49 -2.69 5.60 -8.33
CA GLN A 49 -1.70 5.29 -9.34
C GLN A 49 -1.93 3.91 -10.01
N ASN A 50 -3.04 3.23 -9.70
CA ASN A 50 -3.31 1.84 -10.08
C ASN A 50 -2.17 0.88 -9.68
N ILE A 51 -1.57 1.11 -8.51
CA ILE A 51 -0.56 0.24 -7.90
C ILE A 51 -1.25 -0.62 -6.84
N GLY A 52 -0.96 -1.92 -6.82
CA GLY A 52 -1.51 -2.84 -5.83
C GLY A 52 -1.15 -2.41 -4.40
N THR A 53 -2.06 -2.60 -3.46
CA THR A 53 -1.98 -2.08 -2.10
C THR A 53 -1.98 -3.19 -1.06
N VAL A 54 -1.07 -3.09 -0.08
CA VAL A 54 -1.06 -3.95 1.10
C VAL A 54 -1.09 -3.11 2.35
N ALA A 55 -2.17 -3.20 3.11
CA ALA A 55 -2.33 -2.49 4.37
C ALA A 55 -1.74 -3.30 5.53
N LEU A 56 -0.91 -2.69 6.37
CA LEU A 56 -0.28 -3.36 7.52
C LEU A 56 -1.00 -3.02 8.83
N THR A 57 -1.28 -4.05 9.64
CA THR A 57 -1.93 -3.86 10.96
C THR A 57 -0.96 -3.81 12.13
N CYS A 58 0.34 -3.96 11.91
CA CYS A 58 1.39 -3.73 12.93
C CYS A 58 1.67 -2.25 13.21
N GLY A 59 1.01 -1.33 12.50
CA GLY A 59 1.20 0.12 12.64
C GLY A 59 0.11 0.82 13.44
N ILE A 60 -0.24 2.05 13.06
CA ILE A 60 -1.09 2.92 13.88
C ILE A 60 -2.60 2.75 13.64
N ARG A 61 -3.01 2.01 12.60
CA ARG A 61 -4.42 1.77 12.28
C ARG A 61 -4.81 0.32 12.51
N SER A 62 -6.06 0.12 12.90
CA SER A 62 -6.64 -1.21 13.06
C SER A 62 -7.05 -1.81 11.72
N HIS A 63 -7.14 -3.15 11.68
CA HIS A 63 -7.71 -3.88 10.56
C HIS A 63 -9.07 -3.33 10.12
N ALA A 64 -9.98 -3.11 11.08
CA ALA A 64 -11.33 -2.63 10.82
C ALA A 64 -11.36 -1.21 10.21
N TYR A 65 -10.39 -0.37 10.57
CA TYR A 65 -10.25 0.96 9.99
C TYR A 65 -9.72 0.88 8.55
N LEU A 66 -8.63 0.14 8.33
CA LEU A 66 -7.99 0.01 7.02
C LEU A 66 -8.91 -0.69 5.99
N SER A 67 -9.73 -1.66 6.43
CA SER A 67 -10.71 -2.35 5.58
C SER A 67 -11.67 -1.40 4.86
N GLN A 68 -11.99 -0.24 5.45
CA GLN A 68 -12.94 0.73 4.89
C GLN A 68 -12.42 1.40 3.61
N TYR A 69 -11.11 1.35 3.37
CA TYR A 69 -10.46 1.97 2.21
C TYR A 69 -10.23 0.97 1.07
N GLY A 70 -10.61 -0.30 1.22
CA GLY A 70 -10.54 -1.32 0.18
C GLY A 70 -9.13 -1.62 -0.35
N PRO A 71 -8.13 -1.92 0.51
CA PRO A 71 -6.84 -2.40 0.03
C PRO A 71 -6.96 -3.79 -0.62
N ASP A 72 -6.04 -4.15 -1.51
CA ASP A 72 -6.02 -5.47 -2.14
C ASP A 72 -5.73 -6.59 -1.12
N HIS A 73 -4.84 -6.29 -0.15
CA HIS A 73 -4.52 -7.18 0.96
C HIS A 73 -4.39 -6.41 2.27
N ILE A 74 -4.68 -7.08 3.39
CA ILE A 74 -4.38 -6.61 4.74
C ILE A 74 -3.50 -7.65 5.41
N CYS A 75 -2.35 -7.27 5.94
CA CYS A 75 -1.39 -8.21 6.53
C CYS A 75 -0.96 -7.75 7.92
N GLU A 76 -0.55 -8.70 8.76
CA GLU A 76 -0.17 -8.40 10.14
C GLU A 76 1.14 -7.63 10.23
N ASP A 77 2.10 -7.94 9.37
CA ASP A 77 3.44 -7.39 9.43
C ASP A 77 4.14 -7.37 8.06
N LEU A 78 5.23 -6.60 7.97
CA LEU A 78 6.00 -6.43 6.74
C LEU A 78 6.78 -7.70 6.33
N VAL A 79 7.17 -8.55 7.28
CA VAL A 79 7.92 -9.79 7.02
C VAL A 79 7.04 -10.78 6.26
N SER A 80 5.78 -10.94 6.68
CA SER A 80 4.80 -11.80 6.02
C SER A 80 4.55 -11.37 4.56
N VAL A 81 4.45 -10.06 4.32
CA VAL A 81 4.27 -9.51 2.95
C VAL A 81 5.51 -9.75 2.10
N THR A 82 6.68 -9.37 2.61
CA THR A 82 7.94 -9.51 1.87
C THR A 82 8.27 -10.96 1.56
N HIS A 83 8.04 -11.88 2.51
CA HIS A 83 8.18 -13.31 2.28
C HIS A 83 7.28 -13.80 1.14
N SER A 84 6.01 -13.40 1.13
CA SER A 84 5.05 -13.78 0.07
C SER A 84 5.50 -13.26 -1.30
N LEU A 85 5.88 -11.98 -1.37
CA LEU A 85 6.33 -11.35 -2.62
C LEU A 85 7.62 -11.95 -3.18
N VAL A 86 8.60 -12.27 -2.33
CA VAL A 86 9.90 -12.82 -2.75
C VAL A 86 9.78 -14.29 -3.14
N SER A 87 8.96 -15.07 -2.42
CA SER A 87 8.75 -16.49 -2.71
C SER A 87 7.83 -16.74 -3.93
N GLY A 88 7.15 -15.71 -4.42
CA GLY A 88 6.13 -15.85 -5.47
C GLY A 88 4.85 -16.53 -4.96
N ALA A 89 4.69 -16.67 -3.64
CA ALA A 89 3.47 -17.14 -3.02
C ALA A 89 2.38 -16.06 -3.05
N GLN A 90 1.12 -16.45 -2.80
CA GLN A 90 0.05 -15.47 -2.64
C GLN A 90 0.22 -14.67 -1.36
N ILE A 91 -0.10 -13.37 -1.40
CA ILE A 91 -0.08 -12.53 -0.20
C ILE A 91 -1.20 -12.98 0.74
N THR A 92 -0.82 -13.51 1.89
CA THR A 92 -1.76 -13.99 2.91
C THR A 92 -2.43 -12.82 3.61
N THR A 93 -3.76 -12.77 3.56
CA THR A 93 -4.53 -11.71 4.21
C THR A 93 -4.83 -12.11 5.67
N ALA A 94 -4.68 -11.16 6.59
CA ALA A 94 -5.04 -11.32 7.99
C ALA A 94 -6.54 -11.63 8.11
N LEU A 95 -6.85 -12.76 8.74
CA LEU A 95 -8.22 -13.09 9.15
C LEU A 95 -8.50 -12.30 10.43
N ARG A 96 -9.69 -11.69 10.48
CA ARG A 96 -10.17 -10.84 11.59
C ARG A 96 -10.12 -11.54 12.94
#